data_AF-A0A554IW76-F1
#
_entry.id   AF-A0A554IW76-F1
#
_cell.length_a   1.000
_cell.length_b   1.000
_cell.length_c   1.000
_cell.angle_alpha   90.00
_cell.angle_beta   90.00
_cell.angle_gamma   90.00
#
_symmetry.space_group_name_H-M   'P 1'
#
loop_
_entity.id
_entity.type
_entity.pdbx_description
1 polymer ?
#
loop_
_entity_poly.entity_id
_entity_poly.type
_entity_poly.pdbx_seq_one_letter_code
_entity_poly.pdbx_strand_id
1 'polypeptide(L)'
;MFTFIITNIFLISLAAILFMVARVLPRIETPAEEIKQSPLEKWVTSGVPEKVDAVLNAFFAKFLRRAKVVIMRVDNSVTNRLQNFAKKEGNGKPKPDFKEITGEKPQEENETASI
;
A
#
# COMPACT_ATOMS: atom_id res chain seq x y z
N MET A 1 -0.26 -3.82 -24.38
CA MET A 1 -0.28 -4.55 -23.09
C MET A 1 -0.89 -3.70 -21.97
N PHE A 2 -0.39 -2.50 -21.72
CA PHE A 2 -0.95 -1.60 -20.70
C PHE A 2 -2.42 -1.24 -20.93
N THR A 3 -2.80 -0.93 -22.16
CA THR A 3 -4.20 -0.67 -22.55
C THR A 3 -5.11 -1.86 -22.26
N PHE A 4 -4.69 -3.08 -22.60
CA PHE A 4 -5.45 -4.30 -22.29
C PHE A 4 -5.67 -4.48 -20.77
N ILE A 5 -4.65 -4.20 -19.96
CA ILE A 5 -4.74 -4.30 -18.49
C ILE A 5 -5.72 -3.24 -17.95
N ILE A 6 -5.62 -1.99 -18.42
CA ILE A 6 -6.54 -0.91 -18.02
C ILE A 6 -7.97 -1.22 -18.43
N THR A 7 -8.20 -1.69 -19.66
CA THR A 7 -9.54 -2.02 -20.14
C THR A 7 -10.17 -3.14 -19.31
N ASN A 8 -9.40 -4.16 -18.91
CA ASN A 8 -9.90 -5.22 -18.02
C ASN A 8 -10.25 -4.67 -16.63
N ILE A 9 -9.37 -3.87 -16.03
CA ILE A 9 -9.64 -3.24 -14.73
C ILE A 9 -10.90 -2.35 -14.81
N PHE A 10 -11.06 -1.58 -15.89
CA PHE A 10 -12.23 -0.76 -16.14
C PHE A 10 -13.50 -1.60 -16.28
N LEU A 11 -13.44 -2.71 -17.02
CA LEU A 11 -14.59 -3.62 -17.22
C LEU A 11 -15.02 -4.28 -15.89
N ILE A 12 -14.06 -4.69 -15.06
CA ILE A 12 -14.32 -5.28 -13.73
C ILE A 12 -14.94 -4.24 -12.80
N SER A 13 -14.44 -3.00 -12.81
CA SER A 13 -15.00 -1.89 -12.03
C SER A 13 -16.44 -1.60 -12.46
N LEU A 14 -16.70 -1.55 -13.77
CA LEU A 14 -18.04 -1.36 -14.33
C LEU A 14 -18.99 -2.49 -13.91
N ALA A 15 -18.54 -3.75 -13.97
CA ALA A 15 -19.32 -4.90 -13.53
C ALA A 15 -19.66 -4.85 -12.03
N ALA A 16 -18.72 -4.40 -11.18
CA ALA A 16 -18.96 -4.24 -9.76
C ALA A 16 -20.01 -3.16 -9.46
N ILE A 17 -19.94 -2.02 -10.14
CA ILE A 17 -20.93 -0.94 -10.03
C ILE A 17 -22.30 -1.45 -10.51
N LEU A 18 -22.35 -2.11 -11.66
CA LEU A 18 -23.60 -2.66 -12.21
C LEU A 18 -24.22 -3.69 -11.27
N PHE A 19 -23.41 -4.56 -10.67
CA PHE A 19 -23.85 -5.53 -9.68
C PHE A 19 -24.41 -4.84 -8.43
N MET A 20 -23.76 -3.79 -7.95
CA MET A 20 -24.23 -3.01 -6.79
C MET A 20 -25.56 -2.32 -7.10
N VAL A 21 -25.67 -1.68 -8.27
CA VAL A 21 -26.92 -1.03 -8.71
C VAL A 21 -28.05 -2.05 -8.87
N ALA A 22 -27.79 -3.18 -9.54
CA ALA A 22 -28.77 -4.26 -9.69
C ALA A 22 -29.23 -4.84 -8.34
N ARG A 23 -28.38 -4.79 -7.32
CA ARG A 23 -28.72 -5.22 -5.95
C ARG A 23 -29.50 -4.17 -5.16
N VAL A 24 -29.22 -2.88 -5.39
CA VAL A 24 -29.91 -1.77 -4.72
C VAL A 24 -31.24 -1.43 -5.38
N LEU A 25 -31.45 -1.86 -6.63
CA LEU A 25 -32.74 -1.72 -7.28
C LEU A 25 -33.83 -2.38 -6.42
N PRO A 26 -34.84 -1.61 -5.97
CA PRO A 26 -35.94 -2.18 -5.21
C PRO A 26 -36.65 -3.19 -6.11
N ARG A 27 -36.61 -4.47 -5.75
CA ARG A 27 -37.41 -5.49 -6.43
C ARG A 27 -38.88 -5.14 -6.18
N ILE A 28 -39.57 -4.77 -7.26
CA ILE A 28 -41.01 -4.56 -7.23
C ILE A 28 -41.61 -5.95 -7.05
N GLU A 29 -42.15 -6.23 -5.86
CA GLU A 29 -42.88 -7.46 -5.58
C GLU A 29 -44.18 -7.43 -6.39
N THR A 30 -44.16 -8.06 -7.57
CA THR A 30 -45.39 -8.42 -8.27
C THR A 30 -46.12 -9.47 -7.44
N PRO A 31 -47.39 -9.25 -7.04
CA PRO A 31 -48.12 -10.19 -6.22
C PRO A 31 -48.57 -11.36 -7.08
N ALA A 32 -47.81 -12.45 -7.04
CA ALA A 32 -48.16 -13.84 -7.40
C ALA A 32 -46.98 -14.49 -8.13
N GLU A 33 -46.11 -15.10 -7.36
CA GLU A 33 -45.65 -16.48 -7.52
C GLU A 33 -44.67 -16.72 -6.38
N GLU A 34 -44.74 -17.88 -5.74
CA GLU A 34 -43.79 -18.29 -4.71
C GLU A 34 -42.39 -18.39 -5.36
N ILE A 35 -41.67 -17.26 -5.39
CA ILE A 35 -40.30 -17.22 -5.89
C ILE A 35 -39.48 -18.02 -4.89
N LYS A 36 -39.19 -19.28 -5.25
CA LYS A 36 -38.21 -20.14 -4.58
C LYS A 36 -36.96 -19.32 -4.34
N GLN A 37 -36.81 -18.85 -3.10
CA GLN A 37 -35.64 -18.11 -2.66
C GLN A 37 -34.40 -18.90 -3.06
N SER A 38 -33.61 -18.33 -3.97
CA SER A 38 -32.43 -18.98 -4.51
C SER A 38 -31.49 -19.32 -3.33
N PRO A 39 -30.84 -20.49 -3.30
CA PRO A 39 -29.99 -20.89 -2.17
C PRO A 39 -28.88 -19.86 -1.87
N LEU A 40 -28.47 -19.08 -2.88
CA LEU A 40 -27.57 -17.94 -2.76
C LEU A 40 -28.17 -16.75 -1.99
N GLU A 41 -29.46 -16.47 -2.18
CA GLU A 41 -30.15 -15.37 -1.49
C GLU A 41 -30.29 -15.67 0.02
N LYS A 42 -30.55 -16.94 0.39
CA LYS A 42 -30.58 -17.40 1.80
C LYS A 42 -29.20 -17.40 2.47
N TRP A 43 -28.16 -17.68 1.70
CA TRP A 43 -26.78 -17.65 2.20
C TRP A 43 -26.33 -16.23 2.53
N VAL A 44 -26.70 -15.25 1.70
CA VAL A 44 -26.29 -13.85 1.88
C VAL A 44 -27.10 -13.12 2.95
N THR A 45 -28.36 -13.50 3.17
CA THR A 45 -29.28 -12.78 4.09
C THR A 45 -29.20 -13.20 5.56
N SER A 46 -28.59 -14.35 5.91
CA SER A 46 -28.68 -14.89 7.28
C SER A 46 -27.47 -14.68 8.20
N GLY A 47 -26.34 -14.11 7.72
CA GLY A 47 -25.19 -13.87 8.62
C GLY A 47 -23.83 -13.56 7.96
N VAL A 48 -23.82 -13.31 6.65
CA VAL A 48 -22.59 -13.01 5.89
C VAL A 48 -22.08 -11.57 6.05
N PRO A 49 -22.89 -10.49 6.13
CA PRO A 49 -22.35 -9.13 6.04
C PRO A 49 -21.43 -8.75 7.19
N GLU A 50 -21.72 -9.20 8.41
CA GLU A 50 -20.92 -8.86 9.60
C GLU A 50 -19.58 -9.62 9.64
N LYS A 51 -19.57 -10.88 9.19
CA LYS A 51 -18.35 -11.68 9.08
C LYS A 51 -17.46 -11.21 7.94
N VAL A 52 -18.06 -10.75 6.83
CA VAL A 52 -17.33 -10.20 5.69
C VAL A 52 -16.60 -8.92 6.09
N ASP A 53 -17.24 -8.03 6.86
CA ASP A 53 -16.60 -6.79 7.31
C ASP A 53 -15.39 -7.06 8.22
N ALA A 54 -15.52 -7.98 9.19
CA ALA A 54 -14.42 -8.35 10.08
C ALA A 54 -13.23 -9.00 9.33
N VAL A 55 -13.52 -9.87 8.35
CA VAL A 55 -12.49 -10.53 7.53
C VAL A 55 -11.84 -9.52 6.58
N LEU A 56 -12.61 -8.61 5.99
CA LEU A 56 -12.09 -7.53 5.16
C LEU A 56 -11.18 -6.61 5.97
N ASN A 57 -11.58 -6.20 7.16
CA ASN A 57 -10.79 -5.28 7.98
C ASN A 57 -9.42 -5.91 8.37
N ALA A 58 -9.42 -7.19 8.75
CA ALA A 58 -8.18 -7.93 9.01
C ALA A 58 -7.32 -8.12 7.74
N PHE A 59 -7.96 -8.39 6.59
CA PHE A 59 -7.28 -8.50 5.31
C PHE A 59 -6.66 -7.16 4.88
N PHE A 60 -7.42 -6.07 4.93
CA PHE A 60 -6.97 -4.72 4.61
C PHE A 60 -5.83 -4.28 5.53
N ALA A 61 -5.91 -4.54 6.84
CA ALA A 61 -4.81 -4.23 7.75
C ALA A 61 -3.50 -4.94 7.34
N LYS A 62 -3.58 -6.22 6.96
CA LYS A 62 -2.42 -7.00 6.51
C LYS A 62 -1.93 -6.58 5.12
N PHE A 63 -2.85 -6.25 4.22
CA PHE A 63 -2.57 -5.73 2.89
C PHE A 63 -1.86 -4.38 2.96
N LEU A 64 -2.42 -3.41 3.70
CA LEU A 64 -1.85 -2.08 3.90
C LEU A 64 -0.46 -2.14 4.54
N ARG A 65 -0.25 -3.05 5.51
CA ARG A 65 1.08 -3.26 6.10
C ARG A 65 2.09 -3.73 5.06
N ARG A 66 1.70 -4.66 4.18
CA ARG A 66 2.55 -5.12 3.08
C ARG A 66 2.76 -4.01 2.03
N ALA A 67 1.70 -3.29 1.66
CA ALA A 67 1.76 -2.18 0.73
C ALA A 67 2.70 -1.07 1.22
N LYS A 68 2.67 -0.72 2.51
CA LYS A 68 3.61 0.23 3.14
C LYS A 68 5.06 -0.21 2.96
N VAL A 69 5.37 -1.48 3.24
CA VAL A 69 6.73 -2.02 3.09
C VAL A 69 7.16 -2.04 1.62
N VAL A 70 6.25 -2.37 0.71
CA VAL A 70 6.52 -2.35 -0.74
C VAL A 70 6.79 -0.91 -1.20
N ILE A 71 5.97 0.06 -0.81
CA ILE A 71 6.21 1.49 -1.09
C ILE A 71 7.60 1.91 -0.59
N MET A 72 7.95 1.55 0.64
CA MET A 72 9.24 1.92 1.23
C MET A 72 10.41 1.28 0.48
N ARG A 73 10.26 0.03 0.00
CA ARG A 73 11.28 -0.63 -0.83
C ARG A 73 11.42 0.02 -2.19
N VAL A 74 10.31 0.41 -2.80
CA VAL A 74 10.32 1.13 -4.08
C VAL A 74 11.00 2.49 -3.90
N ASP A 75 10.65 3.24 -2.86
CA ASP A 75 11.24 4.54 -2.56
C ASP A 75 12.75 4.44 -2.27
N ASN A 76 13.17 3.46 -1.47
CA ASN A 76 14.59 3.18 -1.24
C ASN A 76 15.33 2.78 -2.54
N SER A 77 14.67 2.02 -3.43
CA SER A 77 15.24 1.62 -4.72
C SER A 77 15.42 2.83 -5.64
N VAL A 78 14.43 3.72 -5.70
CA VAL A 78 14.50 4.98 -6.47
C VAL A 78 15.60 5.88 -5.90
N THR A 79 15.66 6.04 -4.58
CA THR A 79 16.70 6.83 -3.90
C THR A 79 18.10 6.28 -4.18
N ASN A 80 18.30 4.96 -4.10
CA ASN A 80 19.59 4.35 -4.42
C ASN A 80 19.99 4.55 -5.90
N ARG A 81 19.02 4.47 -6.82
CA ARG A 81 19.27 4.77 -8.23
C ARG A 81 19.65 6.23 -8.41
N LEU A 82 18.95 7.16 -7.78
CA LEU A 82 19.26 8.60 -7.83
C LEU A 82 20.65 8.91 -7.26
N GLN A 83 21.03 8.30 -6.14
CA GLN A 83 22.39 8.42 -5.57
C GLN A 83 23.45 7.85 -6.51
N ASN A 84 23.17 6.76 -7.22
CA ASN A 84 24.11 6.19 -8.18
C ASN A 84 24.28 7.06 -9.42
N PHE A 85 23.22 7.76 -9.86
CA PHE A 85 23.32 8.76 -10.93
C PHE A 85 24.10 10.00 -10.45
N ALA A 86 23.79 10.54 -9.27
CA ALA A 86 24.51 11.67 -8.69
C ALA A 86 26.01 11.40 -8.46
N LYS A 87 26.38 10.16 -8.10
CA LYS A 87 27.79 9.75 -7.97
C LYS A 87 28.50 9.56 -9.31
N LYS A 88 27.79 9.19 -10.38
CA LYS A 88 28.36 9.02 -11.72
C LYS A 88 28.61 10.36 -12.44
N GLU A 89 27.87 11.41 -12.09
CA GLU A 89 28.02 12.76 -12.67
C GLU A 89 29.06 13.66 -11.97
N GLY A 90 29.86 13.14 -11.03
CA GLY A 90 31.05 13.85 -10.55
C GLY A 90 30.81 15.07 -9.65
N ASN A 91 29.60 15.26 -9.09
CA ASN A 91 29.38 16.26 -8.04
C ASN A 91 29.33 15.60 -6.65
N GLY A 92 30.50 15.20 -6.18
CA GLY A 92 30.71 14.68 -4.83
C GLY A 92 30.52 15.77 -3.79
N LYS A 93 29.28 15.98 -3.33
CA LYS A 93 29.07 16.59 -2.01
C LYS A 93 29.34 15.50 -0.97
N PRO A 94 30.36 15.65 -0.11
CA PRO A 94 30.66 14.65 0.91
C PRO A 94 29.45 14.50 1.82
N LYS A 95 29.11 13.26 2.14
CA LYS A 95 28.12 12.97 3.19
C LYS A 95 28.65 13.62 4.47
N PRO A 96 27.85 14.40 5.24
CA PRO A 96 28.32 14.92 6.51
C PRO A 96 28.63 13.73 7.42
N ASP A 97 29.90 13.60 7.78
CA ASP A 97 30.38 12.56 8.68
C ASP A 97 29.93 12.96 10.09
N PHE A 98 28.91 12.28 10.63
CA PHE A 98 28.30 12.59 11.92
C PHE A 98 29.26 12.47 13.13
N LYS A 99 30.49 12.01 12.88
CA LYS A 99 31.58 12.00 13.86
C LYS A 99 32.09 13.40 14.25
N GLU A 100 31.91 14.43 13.43
CA GLU A 100 32.33 15.79 13.79
C GLU A 100 31.31 16.52 14.70
N ILE A 101 30.07 16.03 14.80
CA ILE A 101 29.02 16.65 15.63
C ILE A 101 29.05 16.09 17.07
N THR A 102 29.58 14.88 17.26
CA THR A 102 29.81 14.31 18.60
C THR A 102 31.24 14.63 19.02
N GLY A 103 31.41 15.83 19.57
CA GLY A 103 32.70 16.40 19.96
C GLY A 103 33.45 15.59 21.00
N GLU A 104 34.12 14.51 20.58
CA GLU A 104 35.28 13.97 21.27
C GLU A 104 36.53 14.60 20.65
N LYS A 105 36.99 15.68 21.26
CA LYS A 105 38.35 16.21 21.03
C LYS A 105 39.35 15.15 21.48
N PRO A 106 40.34 14.77 20.66
CA PRO A 106 41.55 14.16 21.20
C PRO A 106 42.23 15.21 22.09
N GLN A 107 42.47 14.84 23.35
CA GLN A 107 43.39 15.57 24.21
C GLN A 107 44.79 15.47 23.58
N GLU A 108 45.26 16.54 22.95
CA GLU A 108 46.69 16.78 22.78
C GLU A 108 47.24 17.23 24.13
N GLU A 109 47.74 16.29 24.91
CA GLU A 109 48.57 16.57 26.07
C GLU A 109 49.98 16.91 25.58
N ASN A 110 50.22 18.21 25.39
CA ASN A 110 51.54 18.79 25.31
C ASN A 110 52.18 18.75 26.71
N GLU A 111 53.02 17.77 26.97
CA GLU A 111 54.10 17.87 27.96
C GLU A 111 55.37 17.27 27.37
N THR A 112 56.19 18.13 26.76
CA THR A 112 57.56 18.40 27.22
C THR A 112 58.21 19.37 26.24
N ALA A 113 58.22 20.65 26.61
CA ALA A 113 59.21 21.59 26.11
C ALA A 113 60.29 21.78 27.18
N SER A 114 61.54 21.73 26.72
CA SER A 114 62.74 22.37 27.29
C SER A 114 63.61 21.61 28.31
N ILE A 115 64.90 21.60 27.94
CA ILE A 115 66.17 21.38 28.67
C ILE A 115 66.65 19.93 28.78
#